data_AF-A0A7G3ZAL5-F1
#
_entry.id   AF-A0A7G3ZAL5-F1
#
_cell.length_a   1.000
_cell.length_b   1.000
_cell.length_c   1.000
_cell.angle_alpha   90.00
_cell.angle_beta   90.00
_cell.angle_gamma   90.00
#
_symmetry.space_group_name_H-M   'P 1'
#
loop_
_entity.id
_entity.type
_entity.pdbx_description
1 polymer ?
#
loop_
_entity_poly.entity_id
_entity_poly.type
_entity_poly.pdbx_seq_one_letter_code
_entity_poly.pdbx_strand_id
1 'polypeptide(L)'
;MEFIPVIPLSDPVAAIVLCRQDISRMFTRYMSNYVHFLNKFIGHMRRVGSLRFERMTLIKFVKKLRFLHESLTNFEVGSGIIHPEDADLKTANVPLASFCLKCLELLDVLNFYLTQPLQKEIISKTLNSNLTLSEDCIAGIEDTYNHFVKYTQWTIEALGIDDPLLHIEVVQFARKCALEDNVNVEESSDIFLQEVETVEDAEEYGNLSMEWTNVLGSKLDTLQVYYDDVMMHWQDGFDRKKDTKTSRT
;
A
#
# COMPACT_ATOMS: atom_id res chain seq x y z
N MET A 1 -13.99 -20.22 -19.94
CA MET A 1 -14.97 -19.95 -18.87
C MET A 1 -14.75 -21.04 -17.85
N GLU A 2 -13.81 -20.82 -16.92
CA GLU A 2 -13.60 -21.77 -15.84
C GLU A 2 -14.68 -21.50 -14.78
N PHE A 3 -15.36 -22.57 -14.41
CA PHE A 3 -16.37 -22.58 -13.34
C PHE A 3 -15.67 -22.21 -12.03
N ILE A 4 -15.99 -21.03 -11.49
CA ILE A 4 -15.72 -20.74 -10.08
C ILE A 4 -16.85 -21.43 -9.31
N PRO A 5 -16.58 -22.47 -8.51
CA PRO A 5 -17.61 -23.08 -7.70
C PRO A 5 -18.09 -22.04 -6.67
N VAL A 6 -19.39 -21.86 -6.55
CA VAL A 6 -19.99 -21.12 -5.44
C VAL A 6 -19.83 -22.02 -4.21
N ILE A 7 -18.74 -21.82 -3.45
CA ILE A 7 -18.50 -22.53 -2.21
C ILE A 7 -19.40 -21.88 -1.13
N PRO A 8 -20.18 -22.65 -0.36
CA PRO A 8 -20.99 -22.09 0.70
C PRO A 8 -20.09 -21.47 1.78
N LEU A 9 -20.39 -20.24 2.20
CA LEU A 9 -19.71 -19.51 3.28
C LEU A 9 -19.77 -20.21 4.66
N SER A 10 -20.50 -21.32 4.79
CA SER A 10 -20.55 -22.14 6.01
C SER A 10 -19.32 -23.06 6.19
N ASP A 11 -18.39 -23.09 5.24
CA ASP A 11 -17.10 -23.78 5.38
C ASP A 11 -16.01 -22.77 5.81
N PRO A 12 -15.47 -22.87 7.04
CA PRO A 12 -14.46 -21.95 7.55
C PRO A 12 -13.20 -21.92 6.67
N VAL A 13 -12.88 -23.00 5.97
CA VAL A 13 -11.75 -23.03 5.02
C VAL A 13 -12.03 -22.15 3.81
N ALA A 14 -13.26 -22.14 3.31
CA ALA A 14 -13.65 -21.33 2.17
C ALA A 14 -13.60 -19.84 2.50
N ALA A 15 -14.12 -19.45 3.66
CA ALA A 15 -14.05 -18.07 4.16
C ALA A 15 -12.59 -17.59 4.25
N ILE A 16 -11.70 -18.41 4.81
CA ILE A 16 -10.27 -18.12 4.93
C ILE A 16 -9.62 -17.88 3.55
N VAL A 17 -9.87 -18.78 2.60
CA VAL A 17 -9.29 -18.69 1.27
C VAL A 17 -9.79 -17.44 0.55
N LEU A 18 -11.07 -17.13 0.64
CA LEU A 18 -11.66 -15.92 0.02
C LEU A 18 -11.05 -14.65 0.60
N CYS A 19 -10.95 -14.53 1.93
CA CYS A 19 -10.35 -13.35 2.58
C CYS A 19 -8.91 -13.12 2.12
N ARG A 20 -8.14 -14.21 2.05
CA ARG A 20 -6.76 -14.13 1.55
C ARG A 20 -6.70 -13.74 0.08
N GLN A 21 -7.61 -14.23 -0.75
CA GLN A 21 -7.66 -13.85 -2.16
C GLN A 21 -7.96 -12.36 -2.32
N ASP A 22 -8.92 -11.84 -1.56
CA ASP A 22 -9.32 -10.44 -1.65
C ASP A 22 -8.24 -9.50 -1.12
N ILE A 23 -7.57 -9.82 -0.01
CA ILE A 23 -6.46 -9.00 0.46
C ILE A 23 -5.24 -9.08 -0.47
N SER A 24 -4.91 -10.26 -1.00
CA SER A 24 -3.87 -10.40 -2.02
C SER A 24 -4.20 -9.52 -3.24
N ARG A 25 -5.46 -9.47 -3.65
CA ARG A 25 -5.92 -8.60 -4.74
C ARG A 25 -5.75 -7.12 -4.39
N MET A 26 -6.08 -6.69 -3.17
CA MET A 26 -5.90 -5.30 -2.74
C MET A 26 -4.43 -4.87 -2.72
N PHE A 27 -3.54 -5.67 -2.14
CA PHE A 27 -2.09 -5.38 -2.14
C PHE A 27 -1.50 -5.41 -3.55
N THR A 28 -1.94 -6.35 -4.39
CA THR A 28 -1.54 -6.40 -5.80
C THR A 28 -1.93 -5.12 -6.52
N ARG A 29 -3.19 -4.71 -6.38
CA ARG A 29 -3.71 -3.46 -6.94
C ARG A 29 -2.93 -2.24 -6.42
N TYR A 30 -2.62 -2.18 -5.13
CA TYR A 30 -1.85 -1.10 -4.54
C TYR A 30 -0.46 -0.97 -5.17
N MET A 31 0.25 -2.09 -5.29
CA MET A 31 1.55 -2.14 -5.97
C MET A 31 1.44 -1.78 -7.46
N SER A 32 0.39 -2.23 -8.16
CA SER A 32 0.16 -1.91 -9.56
C SER A 32 -0.04 -0.40 -9.77
N ASN A 33 -0.82 0.27 -8.92
CA ASN A 33 -1.04 1.71 -8.97
C ASN A 33 0.30 2.46 -8.86
N TYR A 34 1.12 2.13 -7.86
CA TYR A 34 2.47 2.69 -7.73
C TYR A 34 3.36 2.41 -8.95
N VAL A 35 3.38 1.18 -9.44
CA VAL A 35 4.20 0.81 -10.61
C VAL A 35 3.78 1.61 -11.83
N HIS A 36 2.48 1.74 -12.10
CA HIS A 36 1.96 2.52 -13.21
C HIS A 36 2.35 3.99 -13.08
N PHE A 37 2.11 4.56 -11.90
CA PHE A 37 2.43 5.94 -11.58
C PHE A 37 3.91 6.27 -11.75
N LEU A 38 4.77 5.50 -11.09
CA LEU A 38 6.21 5.69 -11.13
C LEU A 38 6.79 5.45 -12.52
N ASN A 39 6.25 4.52 -13.32
CA ASN A 39 6.72 4.32 -14.69
C ASN A 39 6.54 5.59 -15.54
N LYS A 40 5.38 6.25 -15.44
CA LYS A 40 5.12 7.51 -16.13
C LYS A 40 6.03 8.61 -15.58
N PHE A 41 6.16 8.73 -14.26
CA PHE A 41 7.04 9.73 -13.63
C PHE A 41 8.52 9.58 -14.05
N ILE A 42 9.05 8.35 -14.03
CA ILE A 42 10.40 7.99 -14.52
C ILE A 42 10.56 8.35 -16.02
N GLY A 43 9.48 8.25 -16.79
CA GLY A 43 9.41 8.69 -18.18
C GLY A 43 9.63 10.20 -18.32
N HIS A 44 8.95 11.02 -17.52
CA HIS A 44 9.13 12.47 -17.52
C HIS A 44 10.52 12.88 -16.99
N MET A 45 11.00 12.26 -15.91
CA MET A 45 12.33 12.52 -15.35
C MET A 45 13.46 12.25 -16.34
N ARG A 46 13.27 11.37 -17.34
CA ARG A 46 14.27 11.13 -18.40
C ARG A 46 14.64 12.41 -19.17
N ARG A 47 13.70 13.37 -19.27
CA ARG A 47 13.90 14.65 -19.97
C ARG A 47 14.63 15.68 -19.12
N VAL A 48 14.86 15.41 -17.84
CA VAL A 48 15.49 16.32 -16.87
C VAL A 48 16.84 15.73 -16.46
N GLY A 49 17.90 16.13 -17.16
CA GLY A 49 19.24 15.56 -16.99
C GLY A 49 19.83 15.72 -15.58
N SER A 50 19.43 16.76 -14.84
CA SER A 50 19.86 16.99 -13.46
C SER A 50 19.32 15.96 -12.46
N LEU A 51 18.22 15.25 -12.79
CA LEU A 51 17.56 14.26 -11.94
C LEU A 51 17.90 12.80 -12.31
N ARG A 52 19.02 12.58 -13.00
CA ARG A 52 19.38 11.26 -13.55
C ARG A 52 19.58 10.18 -12.48
N PHE A 53 20.09 10.55 -11.31
CA PHE A 53 20.41 9.60 -10.25
C PHE A 53 19.18 9.25 -9.41
N GLU A 54 18.36 10.26 -9.11
CA GLU A 54 17.05 10.12 -8.48
C GLU A 54 16.15 9.21 -9.31
N ARG A 55 16.17 9.40 -10.64
CA ARG A 55 15.48 8.51 -11.58
C ARG A 55 15.96 7.05 -11.45
N MET A 56 17.27 6.82 -11.29
CA MET A 56 17.80 5.46 -11.10
C MET A 56 17.34 4.84 -9.77
N THR A 57 17.26 5.64 -8.71
CA THR A 57 16.71 5.23 -7.41
C THR A 57 15.25 4.79 -7.55
N LEU A 58 14.39 5.59 -8.20
CA LEU A 58 12.99 5.20 -8.43
C LEU A 58 12.86 3.94 -9.30
N ILE A 59 13.71 3.76 -10.31
CA ILE A 59 13.74 2.52 -11.10
C ILE A 59 14.02 1.31 -10.20
N LYS A 60 14.88 1.44 -9.18
CA LYS A 60 15.17 0.35 -8.24
C LYS A 60 13.95 0.01 -7.39
N PHE A 61 13.22 1.02 -6.88
CA PHE A 61 11.96 0.82 -6.16
C PHE A 61 10.90 0.15 -7.04
N VAL A 62 10.67 0.65 -8.25
CA VAL A 62 9.71 0.05 -9.20
C VAL A 62 10.04 -1.40 -9.50
N LYS A 63 11.32 -1.74 -9.70
CA LYS A 63 11.74 -3.15 -9.90
C LYS A 63 11.39 -4.03 -8.70
N LYS A 64 11.55 -3.52 -7.48
CA LYS A 64 11.20 -4.27 -6.27
C LYS A 64 9.69 -4.44 -6.13
N LEU A 65 8.91 -3.39 -6.38
CA LEU A 65 7.44 -3.45 -6.37
C LEU A 65 6.91 -4.45 -7.40
N ARG A 66 7.48 -4.48 -8.62
CA ARG A 66 7.11 -5.49 -9.64
C ARG A 66 7.41 -6.91 -9.17
N PHE A 67 8.58 -7.14 -8.58
CA PHE A 67 8.93 -8.44 -8.02
C PHE A 67 7.95 -8.89 -6.93
N LEU A 68 7.57 -7.99 -6.02
CA LEU A 68 6.58 -8.28 -4.97
C LEU A 68 5.19 -8.54 -5.56
N HIS A 69 4.76 -7.72 -6.51
CA HIS A 69 3.50 -7.92 -7.25
C HIS A 69 3.45 -9.29 -7.91
N GLU A 70 4.48 -9.66 -8.68
CA GLU A 70 4.57 -10.98 -9.33
C GLU A 70 4.59 -12.12 -8.31
N SER A 71 5.31 -11.95 -7.19
CA SER A 71 5.36 -12.96 -6.11
C SER A 71 3.99 -13.18 -5.47
N LEU A 72 3.24 -12.10 -5.20
CA LEU A 72 1.91 -12.17 -4.60
C LEU A 72 0.86 -12.70 -5.58
N THR A 73 0.97 -12.34 -6.86
CA THR A 73 0.08 -12.83 -7.92
C THR A 73 0.22 -14.34 -8.12
N ASN A 74 1.45 -14.86 -8.00
CA ASN A 74 1.74 -16.28 -8.12
C ASN A 74 1.59 -17.05 -6.80
N PHE A 75 1.21 -16.39 -5.71
CA PHE A 75 1.02 -17.04 -4.42
C PHE A 75 -0.25 -17.89 -4.46
N GLU A 76 -0.09 -19.20 -4.26
CA GLU A 76 -1.23 -20.10 -4.12
C GLU A 76 -1.93 -19.85 -2.79
N VAL A 77 -3.06 -19.16 -2.83
CA VAL A 77 -3.76 -18.71 -1.62
C VAL A 77 -4.26 -19.86 -0.72
N GLY A 78 -4.52 -21.03 -1.31
CA GLY A 78 -4.88 -22.26 -0.58
C GLY A 78 -3.68 -23.08 -0.10
N SER A 79 -2.45 -22.70 -0.46
CA SER A 79 -1.26 -23.46 -0.05
C SER A 79 -1.11 -23.45 1.48
N GLY A 80 -0.87 -24.63 2.06
CA GLY A 80 -0.74 -24.81 3.52
C GLY A 80 -2.02 -25.17 4.26
N ILE A 81 -3.19 -25.18 3.61
CA ILE A 81 -4.44 -25.71 4.18
C ILE A 81 -4.59 -27.17 3.72
N ILE A 82 -3.97 -28.10 4.45
CA ILE A 82 -3.88 -29.53 4.05
C ILE A 82 -5.13 -30.30 4.50
N HIS A 83 -5.70 -29.97 5.67
CA HIS A 83 -6.91 -30.57 6.21
C HIS A 83 -7.82 -29.50 6.84
N PRO A 84 -9.15 -29.52 6.60
CA PRO A 84 -10.10 -28.56 7.21
C PRO A 84 -10.11 -28.59 8.74
N GLU A 85 -9.74 -29.74 9.30
CA GLU A 85 -9.77 -30.02 10.74
C GLU A 85 -8.51 -29.47 11.47
N ASP A 86 -7.46 -29.17 10.70
CA ASP A 86 -6.17 -28.64 11.19
C ASP A 86 -5.94 -27.15 10.79
N ALA A 87 -6.92 -26.53 10.12
CA ALA A 87 -6.80 -25.19 9.57
C ALA A 87 -6.96 -24.11 10.65
N ASP A 88 -5.93 -23.94 11.48
CA ASP A 88 -5.87 -22.81 12.41
C ASP A 88 -5.82 -21.48 11.63
N LEU A 89 -6.86 -20.67 11.80
CA LEU A 89 -7.05 -19.36 11.17
C LEU A 89 -5.81 -18.47 11.37
N LYS A 90 -5.23 -18.51 12.57
CA LYS A 90 -4.02 -17.77 12.92
C LYS A 90 -2.82 -18.24 12.11
N THR A 91 -2.43 -19.50 12.26
CA THR A 91 -1.25 -20.08 11.59
C THR A 91 -1.30 -19.91 10.08
N ALA A 92 -2.48 -20.08 9.51
CA ALA A 92 -2.64 -20.01 8.08
C ALA A 92 -2.51 -18.56 7.54
N ASN A 93 -2.83 -17.51 8.33
CA ASN A 93 -2.72 -16.11 7.89
C ASN A 93 -1.33 -15.49 8.08
N VAL A 94 -0.47 -16.08 8.92
CA VAL A 94 0.90 -15.59 9.19
C VAL A 94 1.72 -15.34 7.92
N PRO A 95 1.81 -16.25 6.93
CA PRO A 95 2.63 -16.02 5.74
C PRO A 95 2.19 -14.80 4.93
N LEU A 96 0.87 -14.58 4.84
CA LEU A 96 0.31 -13.45 4.10
C LEU A 96 0.51 -12.14 4.86
N ALA A 97 0.24 -12.13 6.17
CA ALA A 97 0.50 -10.97 7.03
C ALA A 97 1.98 -10.55 6.98
N SER A 98 2.90 -11.52 7.06
CA SER A 98 4.34 -11.29 6.91
C SER A 98 4.70 -10.70 5.53
N PHE A 99 4.06 -11.18 4.47
CA PHE A 99 4.27 -10.63 3.13
C PHE A 99 3.74 -9.19 3.01
N CYS A 100 2.55 -8.92 3.55
CA CYS A 100 1.92 -7.60 3.61
C CYS A 100 2.81 -6.60 4.38
N LEU A 101 3.27 -6.97 5.57
CA LEU A 101 4.23 -6.18 6.37
C LEU A 101 5.46 -5.80 5.54
N LYS A 102 6.12 -6.77 4.91
CA LYS A 102 7.28 -6.53 4.04
C LYS A 102 6.98 -5.55 2.89
N CYS A 103 5.76 -5.57 2.35
CA CYS A 103 5.36 -4.61 1.33
C CYS A 103 5.18 -3.21 1.92
N LEU A 104 4.58 -3.09 3.11
CA LEU A 104 4.36 -1.82 3.79
C LEU A 104 5.67 -1.16 4.21
N GLU A 105 6.61 -1.91 4.78
CA GLU A 105 7.91 -1.34 5.16
C GLU A 105 8.71 -0.84 3.94
N LEU A 106 8.60 -1.52 2.79
CA LEU A 106 9.17 -1.00 1.55
C LEU A 106 8.44 0.27 1.06
N LEU A 107 7.12 0.28 1.15
CA LEU A 107 6.30 1.42 0.74
C LEU A 107 6.54 2.62 1.64
N ASP A 108 6.78 2.44 2.93
CA ASP A 108 7.11 3.55 3.84
C ASP A 108 8.39 4.26 3.41
N VAL A 109 9.47 3.49 3.19
CA VAL A 109 10.75 4.04 2.71
C VAL A 109 10.59 4.73 1.35
N LEU A 110 9.80 4.15 0.45
CA LEU A 110 9.49 4.75 -0.85
C LEU A 110 8.69 6.04 -0.69
N ASN A 111 7.64 6.04 0.14
CA ASN A 111 6.76 7.17 0.39
C ASN A 111 7.57 8.32 0.96
N PHE A 112 8.34 8.07 2.02
CA PHE A 112 9.25 9.04 2.58
C PHE A 112 10.15 9.65 1.51
N TYR A 113 10.84 8.83 0.71
CA TYR A 113 11.73 9.32 -0.36
C TYR A 113 10.98 10.15 -1.43
N LEU A 114 9.83 9.66 -1.87
CA LEU A 114 9.06 10.21 -2.97
C LEU A 114 8.38 11.53 -2.58
N THR A 115 7.77 11.62 -1.39
CA THR A 115 6.95 12.77 -0.98
C THR A 115 7.76 13.85 -0.26
N GLN A 116 8.97 13.55 0.25
CA GLN A 116 9.77 14.53 1.00
C GLN A 116 11.10 14.94 0.33
N PRO A 117 12.21 14.17 0.41
CA PRO A 117 13.50 14.62 -0.10
C PRO A 117 13.49 14.76 -1.62
N LEU A 118 12.81 13.88 -2.37
CA LEU A 118 12.76 14.01 -3.83
C LEU A 118 12.01 15.29 -4.26
N GLN A 119 10.95 15.68 -3.56
CA GLN A 119 10.21 16.92 -3.87
C GLN A 119 11.11 18.15 -3.71
N LYS A 120 11.85 18.22 -2.59
CA LYS A 120 12.83 19.28 -2.32
C LYS A 120 13.95 19.29 -3.36
N GLU A 121 14.44 18.11 -3.74
CA GLU A 121 15.52 17.95 -4.72
C GLU A 121 15.08 18.39 -6.13
N ILE A 122 13.83 18.09 -6.53
CA ILE A 122 13.25 18.56 -7.79
C ILE A 122 13.22 20.08 -7.84
N ILE A 123 12.69 20.73 -6.79
CA ILE A 123 12.63 22.19 -6.71
C ILE A 123 14.03 22.78 -6.76
N SER A 124 14.96 22.25 -5.98
CA SER A 124 16.36 22.71 -5.92
C SER A 124 17.08 22.60 -7.27
N LYS A 125 17.00 21.45 -7.95
CA LYS A 125 17.73 21.19 -9.20
C LYS A 125 17.07 21.76 -10.45
N THR A 126 15.76 22.00 -10.42
CA THR A 126 15.02 22.49 -11.59
C THR A 126 14.55 23.93 -11.45
N LEU A 127 14.61 24.50 -10.24
CA LEU A 127 14.16 25.85 -9.91
C LEU A 127 12.68 26.09 -10.25
N ASN A 128 11.87 25.02 -10.24
CA ASN A 128 10.42 25.06 -10.46
C ASN A 128 9.74 23.82 -9.82
N SER A 129 8.42 23.84 -9.78
CA SER A 129 7.57 22.77 -9.22
C SER A 129 6.87 21.92 -10.30
N ASN A 130 7.29 21.98 -11.57
CA ASN A 130 6.54 21.33 -12.65
C ASN A 130 6.53 19.80 -12.58
N LEU A 131 7.44 19.20 -11.82
CA LEU A 131 7.55 17.75 -11.62
C LEU A 131 7.25 17.33 -10.17
N THR A 132 6.81 18.25 -9.32
CA THR A 132 6.45 17.90 -7.95
C THR A 132 5.08 17.23 -7.91
N LEU A 133 4.82 16.51 -6.82
CA LEU A 133 3.48 16.05 -6.45
C LEU A 133 2.66 17.24 -5.94
N SER A 134 1.34 17.17 -6.09
CA SER A 134 0.43 18.05 -5.36
C SER A 134 0.33 17.64 -3.90
N GLU A 135 -0.04 18.58 -3.03
CA GLU A 135 -0.30 18.30 -1.61
C GLU A 135 -1.41 17.26 -1.45
N ASP A 136 -2.49 17.34 -2.24
CA ASP A 136 -3.57 16.35 -2.25
C ASP A 136 -3.08 14.94 -2.60
N CYS A 137 -2.14 14.82 -3.55
CA CYS A 137 -1.56 13.53 -3.89
C CYS A 137 -0.68 12.98 -2.77
N ILE A 138 0.07 13.84 -2.07
CA ILE A 138 0.87 13.43 -0.91
C ILE A 138 -0.04 12.96 0.22
N ALA A 139 -1.09 13.72 0.53
CA ALA A 139 -2.09 13.34 1.52
C ALA A 139 -2.80 12.02 1.15
N GLY A 140 -3.12 11.82 -0.13
CA GLY A 140 -3.71 10.56 -0.62
C GLY A 140 -2.77 9.36 -0.49
N ILE A 141 -1.46 9.56 -0.70
CA ILE A 141 -0.43 8.53 -0.47
C ILE A 141 -0.40 8.14 1.02
N GLU A 142 -0.35 9.13 1.92
CA GLU A 142 -0.29 8.92 3.37
C GLU A 142 -1.57 8.27 3.89
N ASP A 143 -2.74 8.77 3.51
CA ASP A 143 -4.04 8.22 3.89
C ASP A 143 -4.19 6.75 3.44
N THR A 144 -3.83 6.45 2.20
CA THR A 144 -3.87 5.07 1.70
C THR A 144 -2.90 4.17 2.47
N TYR A 145 -1.66 4.61 2.68
CA TYR A 145 -0.67 3.86 3.44
C TYR A 145 -1.15 3.56 4.87
N ASN A 146 -1.68 4.55 5.58
CA ASN A 146 -2.16 4.41 6.95
C ASN A 146 -3.28 3.38 7.06
N HIS A 147 -4.22 3.34 6.10
CA HIS A 147 -5.30 2.36 6.11
C HIS A 147 -4.81 0.94 5.82
N PHE A 148 -3.82 0.77 4.92
CA PHE A 148 -3.22 -0.54 4.67
C PHE A 148 -2.39 -1.03 5.87
N VAL A 149 -1.70 -0.13 6.57
CA VAL A 149 -1.05 -0.42 7.86
C VAL A 149 -2.09 -0.84 8.90
N LYS A 150 -3.17 -0.07 9.08
CA LYS A 150 -4.20 -0.37 10.07
C LYS A 150 -4.89 -1.71 9.80
N TYR A 151 -5.17 -2.01 8.53
CA TYR A 151 -5.68 -3.32 8.13
C TYR A 151 -4.71 -4.46 8.50
N THR A 152 -3.41 -4.26 8.28
CA THR A 152 -2.40 -5.29 8.55
C THR A 152 -2.22 -5.48 10.05
N GLN A 153 -2.24 -4.39 10.83
CA GLN A 153 -2.33 -4.42 12.29
C GLN A 153 -3.57 -5.19 12.73
N TRP A 154 -4.75 -4.87 12.18
CA TRP A 154 -6.01 -5.55 12.47
C TRP A 154 -5.91 -7.05 12.21
N THR A 155 -5.37 -7.46 11.06
CA THR A 155 -5.18 -8.88 10.73
C THR A 155 -4.34 -9.64 11.75
N ILE A 156 -3.28 -9.01 12.26
CA ILE A 156 -2.34 -9.62 13.21
C ILE A 156 -2.97 -9.66 14.61
N GLU A 157 -3.48 -8.52 15.08
CA GLU A 157 -3.98 -8.35 16.45
C GLU A 157 -5.34 -9.02 16.66
N ALA A 158 -6.26 -8.94 15.68
CA ALA A 158 -7.58 -9.56 15.78
C ALA A 158 -7.49 -11.09 15.87
N LEU A 159 -6.49 -11.70 15.25
CA LEU A 159 -6.21 -13.14 15.31
C LEU A 159 -5.35 -13.54 16.52
N GLY A 160 -5.02 -12.60 17.42
CA GLY A 160 -4.18 -12.86 18.59
C GLY A 160 -2.77 -13.33 18.22
N ILE A 161 -2.21 -12.83 17.12
CA ILE A 161 -0.86 -13.18 16.66
C ILE A 161 0.15 -12.33 17.42
N ASP A 162 0.69 -12.91 18.50
CA ASP A 162 1.81 -12.33 19.26
C ASP A 162 3.15 -12.80 18.68
N ASP A 163 3.63 -12.12 17.63
CA ASP A 163 4.95 -12.32 17.04
C ASP A 163 5.65 -10.96 16.85
N PRO A 164 6.75 -10.70 17.58
CA PRO A 164 7.52 -9.46 17.43
C PRO A 164 8.06 -9.21 16.01
N LEU A 165 8.24 -10.26 15.20
CA LEU A 165 8.67 -10.14 13.81
C LEU A 165 7.56 -9.63 12.88
N LEU A 166 6.32 -9.60 13.37
CA LEU A 166 5.17 -9.05 12.65
C LEU A 166 4.81 -7.63 13.10
N HIS A 167 5.59 -7.03 14.01
CA HIS A 167 5.40 -5.65 14.40
C HIS A 167 5.69 -4.69 13.24
N ILE A 168 4.75 -3.76 12.99
CA ILE A 168 4.89 -2.70 11.99
C ILE A 168 5.62 -1.51 12.61
N GLU A 169 6.66 -0.98 11.96
CA GLU A 169 7.52 0.09 12.53
C GLU A 169 6.70 1.31 12.96
N VAL A 170 5.87 1.84 12.07
CA VAL A 170 5.09 3.07 12.33
C VAL A 170 4.11 2.91 13.50
N VAL A 171 3.53 1.72 13.70
CA VAL A 171 2.62 1.43 14.82
C VAL A 171 3.38 1.38 16.13
N GLN A 172 4.54 0.70 16.16
CA GLN A 172 5.37 0.64 17.36
C GLN A 172 5.93 2.01 17.73
N PHE A 173 6.31 2.81 16.73
CA PHE A 173 6.74 4.18 16.93
C PHE A 173 5.63 5.03 17.56
N ALA A 174 4.42 5.00 16.99
CA ALA A 174 3.26 5.72 17.53
C ALA A 174 2.98 5.34 18.99
N ARG A 175 2.95 4.02 19.29
CA ARG A 175 2.75 3.51 20.66
C ARG A 175 3.82 4.00 21.63
N LYS A 176 5.09 4.01 21.20
CA LYS A 176 6.20 4.48 22.03
C LYS A 176 6.08 5.97 22.32
N CYS A 177 5.77 6.80 21.31
CA CYS A 177 5.56 8.23 21.51
C CYS A 177 4.38 8.51 22.44
N ALA A 178 3.25 7.82 22.27
CA ALA A 178 2.09 7.95 23.15
C ALA A 178 2.43 7.65 24.62
N LEU A 179 3.24 6.62 24.86
CA LEU A 179 3.70 6.25 26.20
C LEU A 179 4.65 7.31 26.79
N GLU A 180 5.59 7.84 26.01
CA GLU A 180 6.51 8.90 26.44
C GLU A 180 5.77 10.21 26.75
N ASP A 181 4.74 10.54 25.97
CA ASP A 181 3.94 11.75 26.09
C ASP A 181 2.75 11.63 27.06
N ASN A 182 2.53 10.47 27.68
CA ASN A 182 1.38 10.15 28.53
C ASN A 182 0.02 10.43 27.84
N VAL A 183 -0.08 10.11 26.55
CA VAL A 183 -1.32 10.24 25.79
C VAL A 183 -2.33 9.21 26.27
N ASN A 184 -3.57 9.65 26.50
CA ASN A 184 -4.68 8.74 26.73
C ASN A 184 -5.06 8.03 25.42
N VAL A 185 -4.67 6.77 25.29
CA VAL A 185 -4.89 5.95 24.08
C VAL A 185 -6.39 5.79 23.80
N GLU A 186 -7.24 5.69 24.83
CA GLU A 186 -8.69 5.53 24.70
C GLU A 186 -9.39 6.74 24.06
N GLU A 187 -8.78 7.92 24.15
CA GLU A 187 -9.31 9.18 23.61
C GLU A 187 -8.56 9.65 22.37
N SER A 188 -7.57 8.88 21.89
CA SER A 188 -6.71 9.28 20.79
C SER A 188 -7.42 9.21 19.44
N SER A 189 -7.23 10.25 18.62
CA SER A 189 -7.65 10.27 17.22
C SER A 189 -6.64 9.60 16.27
N ASP A 190 -5.48 9.17 16.76
CA ASP A 190 -4.48 8.47 15.97
C ASP A 190 -4.94 7.05 15.65
N ILE A 191 -5.10 6.77 14.35
CA ILE A 191 -5.55 5.48 13.82
C ILE A 191 -4.68 4.31 14.30
N PHE A 192 -3.37 4.52 14.53
CA PHE A 192 -2.46 3.44 14.95
C PHE A 192 -2.57 3.12 16.44
N LEU A 193 -3.08 4.05 17.24
CA LEU A 193 -3.27 3.89 18.67
C LEU A 193 -4.60 3.24 19.04
N GLN A 194 -5.58 3.29 18.14
CA GLN A 194 -6.88 2.63 18.33
C GLN A 194 -6.71 1.12 18.58
N GLU A 195 -7.36 0.61 19.61
CA GLU A 195 -7.35 -0.81 19.97
C GLU A 195 -7.96 -1.68 18.86
N VAL A 196 -7.48 -2.90 18.74
CA VAL A 196 -8.01 -3.93 17.84
C VAL A 196 -8.64 -5.01 18.69
N GLU A 197 -9.95 -5.19 18.56
CA GLU A 197 -10.68 -6.29 19.20
C GLU A 197 -10.35 -7.63 18.52
N THR A 198 -10.29 -8.69 19.31
CA THR A 198 -10.10 -10.06 18.81
C THR A 198 -11.39 -10.58 18.20
N VAL A 199 -11.29 -11.28 17.07
CA VAL A 199 -12.45 -11.96 16.46
C VAL A 199 -12.77 -13.27 17.18
N GLU A 200 -14.05 -13.59 17.29
CA GLU A 200 -14.57 -14.79 17.92
C GLU A 200 -14.39 -16.03 17.04
N ASP A 201 -14.62 -15.89 15.73
CA ASP A 201 -14.56 -17.00 14.78
C ASP A 201 -14.18 -16.60 13.34
N ALA A 202 -14.11 -17.59 12.45
CA ALA A 202 -13.76 -17.41 11.05
C ALA A 202 -14.84 -16.70 10.22
N GLU A 203 -16.11 -16.75 10.66
CA GLU A 203 -17.21 -16.06 9.99
C GLU A 203 -17.12 -14.55 10.26
N GLU A 204 -16.93 -14.15 11.53
CA GLU A 204 -16.70 -12.77 11.92
C GLU A 204 -15.46 -12.19 11.23
N TYR A 205 -14.33 -12.92 11.28
CA TYR A 205 -13.12 -12.52 10.57
C TYR A 205 -13.37 -12.28 9.07
N GLY A 206 -14.16 -13.17 8.46
CA GLY A 206 -14.49 -13.06 7.04
C GLY A 206 -15.33 -11.83 6.71
N ASN A 207 -16.36 -11.56 7.52
CA ASN A 207 -17.23 -10.39 7.36
C ASN A 207 -16.45 -9.09 7.51
N LEU A 208 -15.65 -8.96 8.59
CA LEU A 208 -14.84 -7.77 8.83
C LEU A 208 -13.74 -7.59 7.78
N SER A 209 -13.11 -8.68 7.32
CA SER A 209 -12.12 -8.63 6.24
C SER A 209 -12.76 -8.08 4.95
N MET A 210 -13.98 -8.51 4.63
CA MET A 210 -14.72 -7.99 3.48
C MET A 210 -15.02 -6.49 3.62
N GLU A 211 -15.47 -6.03 4.79
CA GLU A 211 -15.67 -4.60 5.04
C GLU A 211 -14.40 -3.79 4.85
N TRP A 212 -13.29 -4.28 5.39
CA TRP A 212 -11.97 -3.67 5.17
C TRP A 212 -11.58 -3.62 3.69
N THR A 213 -11.80 -4.69 2.92
CA THR A 213 -11.46 -4.68 1.49
C THR A 213 -12.23 -3.60 0.71
N ASN A 214 -13.47 -3.29 1.11
CA ASN A 214 -14.22 -2.17 0.54
C ASN A 214 -13.58 -0.81 0.89
N VAL A 215 -13.18 -0.62 2.15
CA VAL A 215 -12.47 0.59 2.59
C VAL A 215 -11.17 0.76 1.81
N LEU A 216 -10.32 -0.28 1.76
CA LEU A 216 -9.05 -0.27 1.02
C LEU A 216 -9.28 -0.02 -0.48
N GLY A 217 -10.30 -0.63 -1.06
CA GLY A 217 -10.70 -0.41 -2.45
C GLY A 217 -11.01 1.06 -2.73
N SER A 218 -11.82 1.69 -1.89
CA SER A 218 -12.16 3.12 -2.00
C SER A 218 -10.94 4.03 -1.84
N LYS A 219 -9.99 3.70 -0.96
CA LYS A 219 -8.73 4.44 -0.83
C LYS A 219 -7.88 4.34 -2.09
N LEU A 220 -7.79 3.15 -2.68
CA LEU A 220 -7.07 2.94 -3.94
C LEU A 220 -7.72 3.66 -5.13
N ASP A 221 -9.06 3.72 -5.19
CA ASP A 221 -9.78 4.51 -6.19
C ASP A 221 -9.46 6.00 -6.07
N THR A 222 -9.49 6.52 -4.85
CA THR A 222 -9.18 7.92 -4.56
C THR A 222 -7.72 8.25 -4.91
N LEU A 223 -6.78 7.38 -4.51
CA LEU A 223 -5.36 7.53 -4.83
C LEU A 223 -5.12 7.54 -6.35
N GLN A 224 -5.84 6.71 -7.10
CA GLN A 224 -5.73 6.66 -8.55
C GLN A 224 -6.14 7.99 -9.20
N VAL A 225 -7.21 8.64 -8.70
CA VAL A 225 -7.62 9.97 -9.17
C VAL A 225 -6.50 10.98 -8.98
N TYR A 226 -5.90 11.04 -7.78
CA TYR A 226 -4.78 11.96 -7.53
C TYR A 226 -3.56 11.68 -8.40
N TYR A 227 -3.25 10.41 -8.65
CA TYR A 227 -2.19 10.03 -9.57
C TYR A 227 -2.45 10.51 -10.99
N ASP A 228 -3.67 10.34 -11.50
CA ASP A 228 -4.02 10.77 -12.84
C ASP A 228 -3.99 12.30 -12.98
N ASP A 229 -4.46 13.05 -11.98
CA ASP A 229 -4.40 14.52 -11.96
C ASP A 229 -2.96 15.04 -12.02
N VAL A 230 -2.06 14.47 -11.21
CA VAL A 230 -0.64 14.84 -11.21
C VAL A 230 0.03 14.48 -12.54
N MET A 231 -0.31 13.34 -13.13
CA MET A 231 0.20 12.95 -14.45
C MET A 231 -0.24 13.91 -15.54
N MET A 232 -1.52 14.34 -15.53
CA MET A 232 -2.03 15.33 -16.47
C MET A 232 -1.28 16.64 -16.34
N HIS A 233 -1.04 17.11 -15.11
CA HIS A 233 -0.26 18.31 -14.85
C HIS A 233 1.18 18.19 -15.41
N TRP A 234 1.85 17.06 -15.23
CA TRP A 234 3.17 16.82 -15.80
C TRP A 234 3.14 16.79 -17.33
N GLN A 235 2.13 16.17 -17.93
CA GLN A 235 1.96 16.12 -19.38
C GLN A 235 1.87 17.54 -19.95
N ASP A 236 0.97 18.36 -19.41
CA ASP A 236 0.74 19.74 -19.82
C ASP A 236 2.00 20.61 -19.66
N GLY A 237 2.71 20.47 -18.54
CA GLY A 237 3.92 21.22 -18.25
C GLY A 237 5.08 20.94 -19.21
N PHE A 238 5.14 19.73 -19.78
CA PHE A 238 6.17 19.35 -20.76
C PHE A 238 5.75 19.64 -22.21
N ASP A 239 4.47 19.53 -22.54
CA ASP A 239 3.98 19.77 -23.90
C ASP A 239 3.96 21.28 -24.22
N ARG A 240 3.58 22.15 -23.26
CA ARG A 240 3.68 23.62 -23.43
C ARG A 240 5.11 24.14 -23.68
N LYS A 241 6.13 23.45 -23.13
CA LYS A 241 7.55 23.76 -23.39
C LYS A 241 8.01 23.39 -24.80
N LYS A 242 7.30 22.48 -25.48
CA LYS A 242 7.60 22.06 -26.86
C LYS A 242 7.09 23.09 -27.86
N ASP A 243 5.87 23.59 -27.65
CA ASP A 243 5.23 24.56 -28.55
C ASP A 243 5.92 25.94 -28.53
N THR A 244 6.38 26.38 -27.35
CA THR A 244 7.17 27.62 -27.20
C THR A 244 8.57 27.55 -27.82
N LYS A 245 9.14 26.35 -28.01
CA LYS A 245 10.39 26.16 -28.75
C LYS A 245 10.19 26.14 -30.26
N THR A 246 9.03 25.70 -30.75
CA THR A 246 8.73 25.62 -32.19
C THR A 246 8.23 26.94 -32.77
N SER A 247 7.69 27.84 -31.95
CA SER A 247 7.29 29.20 -32.37
C SER A 247 8.44 30.22 -32.34
N ARG A 248 9.67 29.79 -32.00
CA ARG A 248 10.89 30.62 -31.99
C ARG A 248 11.89 30.27 -33.11
N THR A 249 11.47 29.46 -34.08
CA THR A 249 12.19 29.15 -35.33
C THR A 249 11.39 29.66 -36.50
#